data_AF-A0A4Q3TCH9-F1
#
_entry.id   AF-A0A4Q3TCH9-F1
#
_cell.length_a   1.000
_cell.length_b   1.000
_cell.length_c   1.000
_cell.angle_alpha   90.00
_cell.angle_beta   90.00
_cell.angle_gamma   90.00
#
_symmetry.space_group_name_H-M   'P 1'
#
loop_
_entity.id
_entity.type
_entity.pdbx_description
1 polymer ?
#
loop_
_entity_poly.entity_id
_entity_poly.type
_entity_poly.pdbx_seq_one_letter_code
_entity_poly.pdbx_strand_id
1 'polypeptide(L)'
;RVVEVGSGFSSLVTADVNRRMFGGAMEVTCIEPWPRDFLVAGVQGITRLVRSRMEEADPSVFGQLEAGDVLFIDSSHVSKAGSDVNFLFFEVLPQLKSGVYVHLHDIFLPDEYPRAWVIDEERSWNEQYLLHAFLMSNRDWRVVWMAHYMLSRHRAAVSAVFPRCPALGAGGSFWMQRL
;
A
#
# COMPACT_ATOMS: atom_id res chain seq x y z
N ARG A 1 -1.14 -12.12 -7.89
CA ARG A 1 -1.50 -12.21 -6.46
C ARG A 1 -1.48 -10.82 -5.86
N VAL A 2 -2.32 -10.58 -4.86
CA VAL A 2 -2.30 -9.36 -4.05
C VAL A 2 -2.33 -9.76 -2.58
N VAL A 3 -1.39 -9.23 -1.80
CA VAL A 3 -1.43 -9.30 -0.34
C VAL A 3 -1.64 -7.88 0.16
N GLU A 4 -2.72 -7.64 0.90
CA GLU A 4 -3.08 -6.35 1.49
C GLU A 4 -2.90 -6.40 3.01
N VAL A 5 -2.08 -5.50 3.56
CA VAL A 5 -1.82 -5.35 4.99
C VAL A 5 -2.51 -4.09 5.47
N GLY A 6 -3.42 -4.26 6.44
CA GLY A 6 -4.36 -3.21 6.84
C GLY A 6 -5.50 -3.12 5.84
N SER A 7 -6.55 -3.92 6.06
CA SER A 7 -7.61 -4.14 5.06
C SER A 7 -8.91 -3.46 5.44
N GLY A 8 -9.59 -2.86 4.46
CA GLY A 8 -10.80 -2.09 4.67
C GLY A 8 -11.50 -1.69 3.39
N PHE A 9 -11.74 -0.39 3.22
CA PHE A 9 -12.48 0.12 2.06
C PHE A 9 -11.68 0.01 0.76
N SER A 10 -10.35 0.16 0.82
CA SER A 10 -9.41 -0.14 -0.27
C SER A 10 -9.63 -1.54 -0.83
N SER A 11 -9.84 -2.53 0.04
CA SER A 11 -10.03 -3.93 -0.35
C SER A 11 -11.29 -4.12 -1.20
N LEU A 12 -12.32 -3.28 -1.05
CA LEU A 12 -13.51 -3.32 -1.92
C LEU A 12 -13.18 -2.89 -3.36
N VAL A 13 -12.24 -1.95 -3.54
CA VAL A 13 -11.75 -1.53 -4.85
C VAL A 13 -10.94 -2.66 -5.48
N THR A 14 -10.02 -3.28 -4.72
CA THR A 14 -9.26 -4.46 -5.16
C THR A 14 -10.19 -5.60 -5.58
N ALA A 15 -11.22 -5.89 -4.78
CA ALA A 15 -12.20 -6.90 -5.08
C ALA A 15 -13.01 -6.60 -6.35
N ASP A 16 -13.40 -5.33 -6.55
CA ASP A 16 -14.11 -4.90 -7.75
C ASP A 16 -13.26 -5.03 -9.02
N VAL A 17 -11.98 -4.63 -8.93
CA VAL A 17 -11.01 -4.83 -10.02
C VAL A 17 -10.85 -6.31 -10.33
N ASN A 18 -10.68 -7.17 -9.32
CA ASN A 18 -10.57 -8.61 -9.53
C ASN A 18 -11.79 -9.17 -10.27
N ARG A 19 -13.00 -8.83 -9.82
CA ARG A 19 -14.25 -9.29 -10.46
C ARG A 19 -14.40 -8.80 -11.90
N ARG A 20 -14.21 -7.51 -12.13
CA ARG A 20 -14.54 -6.87 -13.43
C ARG A 20 -13.45 -7.00 -14.47
N MET A 21 -12.19 -6.97 -14.06
CA MET A 21 -11.05 -6.90 -14.98
C MET A 21 -10.33 -8.24 -15.11
N PHE A 22 -10.36 -9.07 -14.06
CA PHE A 22 -9.63 -10.34 -14.03
C PHE A 22 -10.55 -11.56 -13.91
N GLY A 23 -11.86 -11.38 -13.98
CA GLY A 23 -12.83 -12.48 -13.90
C GLY A 23 -12.75 -13.29 -12.59
N GLY A 24 -12.25 -12.68 -11.51
CA GLY A 24 -12.03 -13.37 -10.23
C GLY A 24 -10.77 -14.22 -10.17
N ALA A 25 -9.89 -14.16 -11.17
CA ALA A 25 -8.68 -14.98 -11.22
C ALA A 25 -7.54 -14.49 -10.30
N MET A 26 -7.62 -13.26 -9.76
CA MET A 26 -6.60 -12.80 -8.81
C MET A 26 -6.81 -13.48 -7.46
N GLU A 27 -5.72 -14.00 -6.91
CA GLU A 27 -5.68 -14.38 -5.50
C GLU A 27 -5.40 -13.14 -4.65
N VAL A 28 -6.37 -12.77 -3.81
CA VAL A 28 -6.33 -11.59 -2.94
C VAL A 28 -6.38 -12.04 -1.48
N THR A 29 -5.32 -11.78 -0.74
CA THR A 29 -5.20 -12.07 0.70
C THR A 29 -5.20 -10.77 1.48
N CYS A 30 -6.16 -10.60 2.37
CA CYS A 30 -6.24 -9.49 3.32
C CYS A 30 -5.68 -9.93 4.68
N ILE A 31 -4.75 -9.18 5.24
CA ILE A 31 -4.21 -9.36 6.60
C ILE A 31 -4.69 -8.16 7.42
N GLU A 32 -5.58 -8.44 8.37
CA GLU A 32 -6.24 -7.40 9.16
C GLU A 32 -6.59 -7.92 10.56
N PRO A 33 -6.00 -7.39 11.65
CA PRO A 33 -6.30 -7.83 13.01
C PRO A 33 -7.74 -7.55 13.46
N TRP A 34 -8.34 -6.44 13.01
CA TRP A 34 -9.68 -6.00 13.42
C TRP A 34 -10.57 -5.70 12.21
N PRO A 35 -10.93 -6.75 11.44
CA PRO A 35 -11.61 -6.56 10.16
C PRO A 35 -13.02 -6.01 10.34
N ARG A 36 -13.41 -5.12 9.42
CA ARG A 36 -14.79 -4.65 9.32
C ARG A 36 -15.75 -5.80 9.04
N ASP A 37 -17.00 -5.66 9.47
CA ASP A 37 -18.03 -6.70 9.34
C ASP A 37 -18.22 -7.21 7.91
N PHE A 38 -18.12 -6.33 6.90
CA PHE A 38 -18.23 -6.74 5.50
C PHE A 38 -17.08 -7.66 5.07
N LEU A 39 -15.88 -7.47 5.62
CA LEU A 39 -14.71 -8.28 5.31
C LEU A 39 -14.81 -9.64 6.01
N VAL A 40 -15.34 -9.63 7.24
CA VAL A 40 -15.71 -10.83 8.00
C VAL A 40 -16.78 -11.65 7.28
N ALA A 41 -17.82 -11.01 6.76
CA ALA A 41 -18.90 -11.65 6.00
C ALA A 41 -18.43 -12.22 4.66
N GLY A 42 -17.27 -11.79 4.17
CA GLY A 42 -16.70 -12.18 2.89
C GLY A 42 -17.11 -11.21 1.78
N VAL A 43 -16.14 -10.88 0.93
CA VAL A 43 -16.34 -10.02 -0.25
C VAL A 43 -15.97 -10.83 -1.47
N GLN A 44 -16.89 -10.94 -2.44
CA GLN A 44 -16.59 -11.60 -3.71
C GLN A 44 -15.40 -10.91 -4.39
N GLY A 45 -14.37 -11.67 -4.76
CA GLY A 45 -13.12 -11.13 -5.29
C GLY A 45 -11.99 -11.01 -4.26
N ILE A 46 -12.27 -11.29 -2.98
CA ILE A 46 -11.26 -11.53 -1.95
C ILE A 46 -11.19 -13.03 -1.69
N THR A 47 -9.98 -13.60 -1.77
CA THR A 47 -9.75 -15.04 -1.64
C THR A 47 -9.65 -15.46 -0.18
N ARG A 48 -8.95 -14.67 0.63
CA ARG A 48 -8.65 -15.02 2.02
C ARG A 48 -8.58 -13.80 2.91
N LEU A 49 -9.12 -13.93 4.11
CA LEU A 49 -8.91 -13.01 5.23
C LEU A 49 -8.07 -13.72 6.31
N VAL A 50 -6.95 -13.11 6.69
CA VAL A 50 -6.10 -13.51 7.81
C VAL A 50 -6.32 -12.51 8.94
N ARG A 51 -6.97 -12.97 10.01
CA ARG A 51 -7.23 -12.15 11.19
C ARG A 51 -6.05 -12.20 12.14
N SER A 52 -5.04 -11.41 11.85
CA SER A 52 -3.79 -11.41 12.61
C SER A 52 -3.16 -10.03 12.52
N ARG A 53 -2.44 -9.66 13.58
CA ARG A 53 -1.52 -8.53 13.50
C ARG A 53 -0.42 -8.85 12.49
N MET A 54 0.09 -7.83 11.81
CA MET A 54 1.11 -8.04 10.78
C MET A 54 2.35 -8.75 11.35
N GLU A 55 2.76 -8.36 12.55
CA GLU A 55 3.91 -8.90 13.27
C GLU A 55 3.75 -10.37 13.71
N GLU A 56 2.52 -10.90 13.70
CA GLU A 56 2.19 -12.28 14.09
C GLU A 56 1.80 -13.15 12.87
N ALA A 57 1.57 -12.53 11.72
CA ALA A 57 1.21 -13.24 10.50
C ALA A 57 2.40 -14.05 9.98
N ASP A 58 2.14 -15.23 9.39
CA ASP A 58 3.18 -16.05 8.79
C ASP A 58 3.87 -15.30 7.64
N PRO A 59 5.17 -14.94 7.78
CA PRO A 59 5.88 -14.16 6.77
C PRO A 59 6.06 -14.91 5.45
N SER A 60 5.85 -16.23 5.43
CA SER A 60 5.89 -17.04 4.20
C SER A 60 4.91 -16.58 3.13
N VAL A 61 3.84 -15.86 3.51
CA VAL A 61 2.87 -15.28 2.57
C VAL A 61 3.52 -14.26 1.62
N PHE A 62 4.52 -13.52 2.08
CA PHE A 62 5.22 -12.52 1.27
C PHE A 62 6.26 -13.16 0.34
N GLY A 63 6.89 -14.25 0.78
CA GLY A 63 7.81 -15.04 -0.05
C GLY A 63 7.14 -15.74 -1.24
N GLN A 64 5.81 -15.78 -1.27
CA GLN A 64 5.02 -16.31 -2.39
C GLN A 64 4.73 -15.26 -3.48
N LEU A 65 5.00 -13.97 -3.23
CA LEU A 65 4.82 -12.93 -4.23
C LEU A 65 5.91 -13.05 -5.30
N GLU A 66 5.49 -13.14 -6.56
CA GLU A 66 6.35 -13.22 -7.73
C GLU A 66 6.34 -11.92 -8.54
N ALA A 67 7.16 -11.85 -9.59
CA ALA A 67 7.17 -10.72 -10.50
C ALA A 67 5.76 -10.43 -11.05
N GLY A 68 5.32 -9.17 -10.91
CA GLY A 68 3.98 -8.72 -11.30
C GLY A 68 2.91 -8.82 -10.20
N ASP A 69 3.23 -9.46 -9.07
CA ASP A 69 2.34 -9.47 -7.90
C ASP A 69 2.48 -8.18 -7.08
N VAL A 70 1.51 -7.94 -6.18
CA VAL A 70 1.40 -6.71 -5.41
C VAL A 70 1.39 -7.00 -3.91
N LEU A 71 2.25 -6.31 -3.16
CA LEU A 71 2.09 -6.05 -1.73
C LEU A 71 1.48 -4.66 -1.55
N PHE A 72 0.29 -4.59 -0.95
CA PHE A 72 -0.42 -3.35 -0.64
C PHE A 72 -0.32 -3.08 0.85
N ILE A 73 0.31 -1.98 1.24
CA ILE A 73 0.55 -1.59 2.64
C ILE A 73 -0.30 -0.37 2.96
N ASP A 74 -1.24 -0.54 3.88
CA ASP A 74 -2.02 0.52 4.55
C ASP A 74 -2.05 0.24 6.05
N SER A 75 -0.86 0.28 6.65
CA SER A 75 -0.61 -0.15 8.03
C SER A 75 -0.95 0.93 9.06
N SER A 76 -0.35 0.89 10.25
CA SER A 76 -0.55 1.93 11.26
C SER A 76 0.06 3.30 10.93
N HIS A 77 0.92 3.39 9.91
CA HIS A 77 1.68 4.60 9.51
C HIS A 77 2.65 5.17 10.57
N VAL A 78 2.85 4.47 11.69
CA VAL A 78 3.70 4.90 12.81
C VAL A 78 4.84 3.91 13.07
N SER A 79 6.04 4.30 12.64
CA SER A 79 7.31 3.71 13.06
C SER A 79 7.60 4.02 14.54
N LYS A 80 7.63 2.96 15.34
CA LYS A 80 8.01 2.93 16.76
C LYS A 80 8.46 1.52 17.18
N ALA A 81 8.92 1.36 18.42
CA ALA A 81 9.28 0.05 18.97
C ALA A 81 8.12 -0.95 18.83
N GLY A 82 8.39 -2.09 18.17
CA GLY A 82 7.39 -3.14 17.93
C GLY A 82 6.24 -2.75 16.99
N SER A 83 6.44 -1.77 16.10
CA SER A 83 5.43 -1.40 15.09
C SER A 83 5.41 -2.35 13.90
N ASP A 84 4.22 -2.49 13.31
CA ASP A 84 3.98 -3.12 12.02
C ASP A 84 4.77 -2.45 10.90
N VAL A 85 4.88 -1.11 10.88
CA VAL A 85 5.71 -0.37 9.92
C VAL A 85 7.15 -0.85 9.95
N ASN A 86 7.76 -0.95 11.13
CA ASN A 86 9.14 -1.42 11.23
C ASN A 86 9.28 -2.89 10.80
N PHE A 87 8.33 -3.74 11.18
CA PHE A 87 8.30 -5.14 10.73
C PHE A 87 8.22 -5.25 9.20
N LEU A 88 7.33 -4.48 8.57
CA LEU A 88 7.18 -4.45 7.12
C LEU A 88 8.48 -4.02 6.44
N PHE A 89 9.10 -2.94 6.90
CA PHE A 89 10.32 -2.42 6.28
C PHE A 89 11.56 -3.30 6.50
N PHE A 90 11.70 -3.91 7.68
CA PHE A 90 12.92 -4.60 8.07
C PHE A 90 12.87 -6.11 7.83
N GLU A 91 11.68 -6.71 7.93
CA GLU A 91 11.52 -8.16 7.78
C GLU A 91 10.85 -8.51 6.44
N VAL A 92 9.84 -7.76 6.00
CA VAL A 92 9.05 -8.13 4.80
C VAL A 92 9.69 -7.63 3.51
N LEU A 93 9.92 -6.32 3.36
CA LEU A 93 10.44 -5.75 2.12
C LEU A 93 11.75 -6.42 1.63
N PRO A 94 12.73 -6.73 2.50
CA PRO A 94 13.97 -7.36 2.05
C PRO A 94 13.82 -8.76 1.45
N GLN A 95 12.73 -9.47 1.80
CA GLN A 95 12.46 -10.84 1.34
C GLN A 95 11.71 -10.89 0.01
N LEU A 96 11.18 -9.77 -0.48
CA LEU A 96 10.40 -9.74 -1.72
C LEU A 96 11.27 -10.09 -2.93
N LYS A 97 10.70 -10.87 -3.84
CA LYS A 97 11.35 -11.26 -5.10
C LYS A 97 11.41 -10.07 -6.06
N SER A 98 12.40 -10.11 -6.96
CA SER A 98 12.49 -9.15 -8.07
C SER A 98 11.19 -9.14 -8.88
N GLY A 99 10.76 -7.93 -9.25
CA GLY A 99 9.56 -7.68 -10.02
C GLY A 99 8.27 -7.50 -9.20
N VAL A 100 8.28 -7.76 -7.89
CA VAL A 100 7.12 -7.51 -7.00
C VAL A 100 6.90 -6.01 -6.86
N TYR A 101 5.65 -5.57 -7.00
CA TYR A 101 5.22 -4.20 -6.77
C TYR A 101 4.80 -4.00 -5.32
N VAL A 102 5.16 -2.86 -4.75
CA VAL A 102 4.78 -2.44 -3.40
C VAL A 102 4.04 -1.12 -3.48
N HIS A 103 2.84 -1.08 -2.92
CA HIS A 103 2.08 0.13 -2.66
C HIS A 103 2.23 0.50 -1.19
N LEU A 104 2.54 1.76 -0.92
CA LEU A 104 2.41 2.37 0.41
C LEU A 104 1.33 3.45 0.36
N HIS A 105 0.34 3.32 1.23
CA HIS A 105 -0.78 4.24 1.30
C HIS A 105 -0.38 5.57 1.95
N ASP A 106 -1.11 6.64 1.63
CA ASP A 106 -0.97 7.94 2.31
C ASP A 106 0.43 8.58 2.33
N ILE A 107 1.25 8.31 1.30
CA ILE A 107 2.57 8.94 1.13
C ILE A 107 2.49 10.21 0.26
N PHE A 108 3.13 11.29 0.72
CA PHE A 108 3.12 12.62 0.08
C PHE A 108 4.47 13.06 -0.49
N LEU A 109 5.48 12.20 -0.44
CA LEU A 109 6.82 12.51 -0.93
C LEU A 109 6.79 13.15 -2.34
N PRO A 110 7.68 14.13 -2.61
CA PRO A 110 8.72 14.66 -1.73
C PRO A 110 8.21 15.74 -0.75
N ASP A 111 6.90 16.00 -0.70
CA ASP A 111 6.32 16.99 0.21
C ASP A 111 6.10 16.41 1.61
N GLU A 112 5.82 17.32 2.54
CA GLU A 112 5.46 16.99 3.90
C GLU A 112 4.03 16.45 3.99
N TYR A 113 3.72 15.72 5.07
CA TYR A 113 2.34 15.38 5.40
C TYR A 113 1.46 16.64 5.45
N PRO A 114 0.17 16.56 5.05
CA PRO A 114 -0.73 17.70 5.11
C PRO A 114 -0.76 18.31 6.51
N ARG A 115 -0.66 19.65 6.59
CA ARG A 115 -0.65 20.35 7.89
C ARG A 115 -1.81 19.93 8.80
N ALA A 116 -3.01 19.75 8.23
CA ALA A 116 -4.18 19.32 8.99
C ALA A 116 -3.97 17.96 9.67
N TRP A 117 -3.31 17.01 9.00
CA TRP A 117 -3.02 15.69 9.56
C TRP A 117 -1.99 15.75 10.68
N VAL A 118 -1.03 16.66 10.58
CA VAL A 118 0.04 16.81 11.58
C VAL A 118 -0.44 17.58 12.81
N ILE A 119 -1.15 18.69 12.62
CA ILE A 119 -1.44 19.66 13.69
C ILE A 119 -2.87 19.57 14.20
N ASP A 120 -3.85 19.40 13.30
CA ASP A 120 -5.26 19.50 13.67
C ASP A 120 -5.82 18.12 14.05
N GLU A 121 -5.33 17.06 13.40
CA GLU A 121 -5.70 15.66 13.67
C GLU A 121 -4.66 14.90 14.50
N GLU A 122 -3.47 15.49 14.72
CA GLU A 122 -2.38 14.95 15.55
C GLU A 122 -2.00 13.49 15.23
N ARG A 123 -2.14 13.06 13.97
CA ARG A 123 -1.97 11.65 13.57
C ARG A 123 -0.60 11.09 13.94
N SER A 124 0.42 11.96 13.99
CA SER A 124 1.80 11.61 14.31
C SER A 124 2.38 10.50 13.42
N TRP A 125 1.87 10.41 12.18
CA TRP A 125 2.39 9.50 11.16
C TRP A 125 3.79 9.90 10.75
N ASN A 126 4.65 8.91 10.57
CA ASN A 126 6.06 9.11 10.30
C ASN A 126 6.63 8.08 9.29
N GLU A 127 5.78 7.20 8.74
CA GLU A 127 6.17 6.16 7.78
C GLU A 127 6.87 6.76 6.54
N GLN A 128 6.41 7.91 6.02
CA GLN A 128 7.03 8.49 4.82
C GLN A 128 8.49 8.90 5.02
N TYR A 129 8.90 9.25 6.24
CA TYR A 129 10.29 9.59 6.52
C TYR A 129 11.16 8.34 6.55
N LEU A 130 10.64 7.23 7.09
CA LEU A 130 11.30 5.93 7.01
C LEU A 130 11.41 5.47 5.56
N LEU A 131 10.36 5.63 4.76
CA LEU A 131 10.39 5.36 3.32
C LEU A 131 11.43 6.22 2.61
N HIS A 132 11.50 7.51 2.92
CA HIS A 132 12.51 8.40 2.35
C HIS A 132 13.92 7.88 2.67
N ALA A 133 14.22 7.60 3.94
CA ALA A 133 15.50 7.03 4.35
C ALA A 133 15.79 5.67 3.68
N PHE A 134 14.78 4.80 3.55
CA PHE A 134 14.89 3.51 2.87
C PHE A 134 15.25 3.64 1.40
N LEU A 135 14.77 4.67 0.71
CA LEU A 135 15.07 4.93 -0.69
C LEU A 135 16.44 5.60 -0.89
N MET A 136 16.97 6.28 0.13
CA MET A 136 18.25 6.97 0.03
C MET A 136 19.37 5.98 -0.30
N SER A 137 19.97 6.15 -1.48
CA SER A 137 21.05 5.29 -1.99
C SER A 137 20.68 3.82 -2.17
N ASN A 138 19.40 3.48 -2.12
CA ASN A 138 18.93 2.11 -2.28
C ASN A 138 18.66 1.81 -3.75
N ARG A 139 19.54 1.00 -4.36
CA ARG A 139 19.52 0.67 -5.79
C ARG A 139 18.72 -0.59 -6.10
N ASP A 140 18.20 -1.24 -5.08
CA ASP A 140 17.43 -2.48 -5.18
C ASP A 140 15.96 -2.22 -5.49
N TRP A 141 15.56 -0.95 -5.56
CA TRP A 141 14.18 -0.54 -5.75
C TRP A 141 14.06 0.54 -6.82
N ARG A 142 12.99 0.45 -7.60
CA ARG A 142 12.61 1.47 -8.58
C ARG A 142 11.30 2.12 -8.17
N VAL A 143 11.29 3.44 -8.11
CA VAL A 143 10.04 4.21 -7.97
C VAL A 143 9.23 4.09 -9.25
N VAL A 144 7.97 3.68 -9.12
CA VAL A 144 7.03 3.46 -10.23
C VAL A 144 6.03 4.61 -10.32
N TRP A 145 5.49 5.05 -9.18
CA TRP A 145 4.47 6.11 -9.14
C TRP A 145 4.47 6.84 -7.79
N MET A 146 4.23 8.15 -7.83
CA MET A 146 4.08 9.00 -6.65
C MET A 146 2.86 9.89 -6.86
N ALA A 147 1.70 9.52 -6.32
CA ALA A 147 0.43 10.15 -6.69
C ALA A 147 0.40 11.65 -6.38
N HIS A 148 0.81 12.04 -5.18
CA HIS A 148 0.83 13.44 -4.78
C HIS A 148 1.77 14.28 -5.66
N TYR A 149 2.99 13.81 -5.89
CA TYR A 149 3.97 14.46 -6.76
C TYR A 149 3.44 14.62 -8.19
N MET A 150 2.89 13.54 -8.78
CA MET A 150 2.37 13.57 -10.14
C MET A 150 1.17 14.51 -10.29
N LEU A 151 0.26 14.53 -9.32
CA LEU A 151 -0.91 15.41 -9.35
C LEU A 151 -0.58 16.88 -9.10
N SER A 152 0.41 17.15 -8.24
CA SER A 152 0.82 18.52 -7.90
C SER A 152 1.72 19.15 -8.97
N ARG A 153 2.60 18.37 -9.61
CA ARG A 153 3.64 18.89 -10.52
C ARG A 153 3.45 18.50 -11.98
N HIS A 154 2.72 17.42 -12.25
CA HIS A 154 2.54 16.87 -13.61
C HIS A 154 1.06 16.72 -13.98
N ARG A 155 0.19 17.58 -13.42
CA ARG A 155 -1.27 17.49 -13.55
C ARG A 155 -1.78 17.29 -14.98
N ALA A 156 -1.21 18.00 -15.95
CA ALA A 156 -1.63 17.87 -17.35
C ALA A 156 -1.40 16.45 -17.90
N ALA A 157 -0.25 15.84 -17.58
CA ALA A 157 0.05 14.46 -17.96
C ALA A 157 -0.90 13.47 -17.26
N VAL A 158 -1.18 13.70 -15.97
CA VAL A 158 -2.13 12.86 -15.22
C VAL A 158 -3.53 12.96 -15.82
N SER A 159 -4.03 14.16 -16.11
CA SER A 159 -5.37 14.35 -16.68
C SER A 159 -5.49 13.82 -18.12
N ALA A 160 -4.40 13.75 -18.88
CA ALA A 160 -4.40 13.12 -20.20
C ALA A 160 -4.63 11.60 -20.14
N VAL A 161 -4.11 10.94 -19.10
CA VAL A 161 -4.25 9.48 -18.90
C VAL A 161 -5.51 9.14 -18.09
N PHE A 162 -5.81 9.95 -17.07
CA PHE A 162 -6.93 9.77 -16.15
C PHE A 162 -7.86 10.98 -16.26
N PRO A 163 -8.73 11.06 -17.29
CA PRO A 163 -9.53 12.26 -17.56
C PRO A 163 -10.53 12.61 -16.45
N ARG A 164 -10.87 11.65 -15.59
CA ARG A 164 -11.72 11.86 -14.39
C ARG A 164 -10.93 12.37 -13.17
N CYS A 165 -9.60 12.30 -13.22
CA CYS A 165 -8.69 12.87 -12.23
C CYS A 165 -8.28 14.27 -12.72
N PRO A 166 -8.59 15.36 -11.98
CA PRO A 166 -8.46 15.45 -10.52
C PRO A 166 -9.75 15.85 -9.78
N ALA A 167 -10.93 15.67 -10.39
CA ALA A 167 -12.21 16.04 -9.77
C ALA A 167 -12.50 15.30 -8.44
N LEU A 168 -11.77 14.21 -8.16
CA LEU A 168 -11.90 13.36 -6.98
C LEU A 168 -10.87 13.67 -5.87
N GLY A 169 -10.03 14.70 -6.04
CA GLY A 169 -8.96 15.08 -5.11
C GLY A 169 -7.58 14.51 -5.45
N ALA A 170 -6.56 14.95 -4.71
CA ALA A 170 -5.19 14.45 -4.81
C ALA A 170 -4.91 13.50 -3.64
N GLY A 171 -4.94 12.19 -3.92
CA GLY A 171 -4.65 11.16 -2.91
C GLY A 171 -3.16 10.97 -2.65
N GLY A 172 -2.83 10.39 -1.51
CA GLY A 172 -1.47 9.93 -1.17
C GLY A 172 -1.31 8.47 -1.56
N SER A 173 -0.35 8.17 -2.44
CA SER A 173 0.13 6.81 -2.65
C SER A 173 1.50 6.82 -3.29
N PHE A 174 2.30 5.84 -2.89
CA PHE A 174 3.62 5.62 -3.42
C PHE A 174 3.74 4.18 -3.90
N TRP A 175 4.25 4.01 -5.11
CA TRP A 175 4.50 2.70 -5.69
C TRP A 175 5.98 2.56 -6.01
N MET A 176 6.54 1.45 -5.59
CA MET A 176 7.87 1.00 -5.99
C MET A 176 7.85 -0.45 -6.42
N GLN A 177 8.92 -0.87 -7.08
CA GLN A 177 9.10 -2.25 -7.50
C GLN A 177 10.48 -2.72 -7.09
N ARG A 178 10.56 -3.95 -6.58
CA ARG A 178 11.84 -4.63 -6.32
C ARG A 178 12.53 -4.91 -7.65
N LEU A 179 13.79 -4.49 -7.77
CA LEU A 179 14.67 -4.79 -8.92
C LEU A 179 15.33 -6.15 -8.76
#